data_AF-A0A8X6EXF0-F1
#
_entry.id   AF-A0A8X6EXF0-F1
#
_cell.length_a   1.000
_cell.length_b   1.000
_cell.length_c   1.000
_cell.angle_alpha   90.00
_cell.angle_beta   90.00
_cell.angle_gamma   90.00
#
_symmetry.space_group_name_H-M   'P 1'
#
loop_
_entity.id
_entity.type
_entity.pdbx_description
1 polymer ?
#
loop_
_entity_poly.entity_id
_entity_poly.type
_entity_poly.pdbx_seq_one_letter_code
_entity_poly.pdbx_strand_id
1 'polypeptide(L)'
;MLIYVVFVSVILAFGADITHVNGVPHTNVVDSLQKNIYKETECECGEFSQSCHFDERGNKVCECLPGYAQANGTCFECDCGEHVKTCEFDQDGNKKCNCDHKYAQRYGKCELCDCGKYAISCYYYYRNTKTCFCPYGFTQRNGVCARP
;
A
#
# COMPACT_ATOMS: atom_id res chain seq x y z
N MET A 1 35.04 -60.24 -1.84
CA MET A 1 34.98 -58.79 -2.12
C MET A 1 35.25 -58.61 -3.62
N LEU A 2 34.36 -58.81 -4.59
CA LEU A 2 32.96 -58.39 -4.80
C LEU A 2 32.79 -56.87 -4.77
N ILE A 3 32.47 -56.32 -5.95
CA ILE A 3 32.29 -54.90 -6.33
C ILE A 3 33.58 -54.19 -6.82
N TYR A 4 34.32 -54.87 -7.71
CA TYR A 4 35.30 -54.25 -8.62
C TYR A 4 34.97 -54.61 -10.08
N VAL A 5 33.68 -54.66 -10.41
CA VAL A 5 33.17 -54.93 -11.75
C VAL A 5 31.80 -54.25 -11.79
N VAL A 6 31.59 -53.26 -12.66
CA VAL A 6 30.31 -52.87 -13.32
C VAL A 6 30.32 -51.42 -13.84
N PHE A 7 31.17 -50.49 -13.39
CA PHE A 7 31.09 -49.09 -13.89
C PHE A 7 32.01 -48.70 -15.07
N VAL A 8 32.88 -49.59 -15.56
CA VAL A 8 33.79 -49.26 -16.69
C VAL A 8 33.83 -50.34 -17.77
N SER A 9 32.69 -50.96 -18.09
CA SER A 9 32.67 -51.97 -19.19
C SER A 9 31.44 -51.92 -20.09
N VAL A 10 30.73 -50.79 -20.14
CA VAL A 10 29.78 -50.53 -21.23
C VAL A 10 30.16 -49.23 -21.94
N ILE A 11 31.44 -49.12 -22.27
CA ILE A 11 31.91 -48.25 -23.34
C ILE A 11 32.56 -49.22 -24.34
N LEU A 12 32.12 -49.14 -25.60
CA LEU A 12 32.62 -49.83 -26.79
C LEU A 12 31.93 -51.14 -27.21
N ALA A 13 30.76 -50.98 -27.82
CA ALA A 13 30.21 -51.70 -28.98
C ALA A 13 28.69 -51.49 -28.86
N PHE A 14 28.06 -50.52 -29.51
CA PHE A 14 27.85 -50.41 -30.96
C PHE A 14 27.86 -48.94 -31.37
N GLY A 15 28.42 -48.66 -32.56
CA GLY A 15 28.54 -47.31 -33.10
C GLY A 15 27.23 -46.72 -33.63
N ALA A 16 27.17 -45.38 -33.66
CA ALA A 16 26.68 -44.56 -34.77
C ALA A 16 26.74 -43.08 -34.37
N ASP A 17 27.53 -42.34 -35.15
CA ASP A 17 27.42 -40.94 -35.55
C ASP A 17 26.94 -39.84 -34.58
N ILE A 18 27.87 -38.89 -34.37
CA ILE A 18 27.58 -37.50 -34.05
C ILE A 18 27.04 -36.84 -35.32
N THR A 19 25.77 -36.45 -35.34
CA THR A 19 25.27 -35.40 -36.24
C THR A 19 24.50 -34.35 -35.46
N HIS A 20 24.83 -33.10 -35.75
CA HIS A 20 24.32 -31.88 -35.15
C HIS A 20 22.85 -31.66 -35.55
N VAL A 21 21.91 -31.51 -34.60
CA VAL A 21 20.57 -30.97 -34.88
C VAL A 21 20.15 -29.98 -33.80
N ASN A 22 19.86 -28.76 -34.25
CA ASN A 22 19.24 -27.68 -33.50
C ASN A 22 17.80 -28.04 -33.11
N GLY A 23 17.39 -27.64 -31.90
CA GLY A 23 15.99 -27.31 -31.57
C GLY A 23 15.21 -28.32 -30.72
N VAL A 24 14.41 -27.73 -29.81
CA VAL A 24 13.27 -28.26 -29.02
C VAL A 24 13.57 -28.44 -27.51
N PRO A 25 12.69 -27.93 -26.61
CA PRO A 25 13.10 -27.05 -25.50
C PRO A 25 13.13 -27.74 -24.13
N HIS A 26 14.08 -27.30 -23.29
CA HIS A 26 14.05 -27.53 -21.85
C HIS A 26 13.00 -26.63 -21.17
N THR A 27 11.72 -26.89 -21.33
CA THR A 27 10.69 -26.27 -20.49
C THR A 27 9.54 -27.25 -20.27
N ASN A 28 8.96 -27.23 -19.06
CA ASN A 28 7.62 -27.75 -18.69
C ASN A 28 7.52 -28.75 -17.50
N VAL A 29 8.58 -29.02 -16.74
CA VAL A 29 8.40 -29.71 -15.42
C VAL A 29 9.07 -28.97 -14.26
N VAL A 30 10.15 -28.23 -14.51
CA VAL A 30 10.82 -27.44 -13.46
C VAL A 30 10.06 -26.12 -13.17
N ASP A 31 9.24 -25.67 -14.12
CA ASP A 31 8.64 -24.32 -14.11
C ASP A 31 7.34 -24.24 -13.30
N SER A 32 6.59 -25.35 -13.16
CA SER A 32 5.32 -25.39 -12.43
C SER A 32 5.48 -25.60 -10.91
N LEU A 33 6.59 -26.20 -10.46
CA LEU A 33 6.92 -26.32 -9.04
C LEU A 33 7.64 -25.08 -8.50
N GLN A 34 8.52 -24.43 -9.27
CA GLN A 34 9.11 -23.15 -8.85
C GLN A 34 8.06 -22.02 -8.79
N LYS A 35 7.10 -21.98 -9.71
CA LYS A 35 6.09 -20.90 -9.75
C LYS A 35 5.13 -20.86 -8.55
N ASN A 36 4.95 -21.98 -7.86
CA ASN A 36 4.14 -22.06 -6.63
C ASN A 36 4.98 -21.97 -5.34
N ILE A 37 6.30 -22.12 -5.42
CA ILE A 37 7.21 -21.93 -4.28
C ILE A 37 7.65 -20.46 -4.17
N TYR A 38 7.76 -19.72 -5.29
CA TYR A 38 8.07 -18.28 -5.25
C TYR A 38 6.86 -17.36 -5.02
N LYS A 39 5.64 -17.91 -4.92
CA LYS A 39 4.43 -17.12 -4.58
C LYS A 39 4.23 -16.97 -3.05
N GLU A 40 5.02 -17.68 -2.25
CA GLU A 40 5.19 -17.43 -0.82
C GLU A 40 6.58 -16.85 -0.58
N THR A 41 6.81 -15.57 -0.84
CA THR A 41 7.96 -14.89 -0.27
C THR A 41 7.55 -13.49 0.19
N GLU A 42 6.97 -13.55 1.39
CA GLU A 42 6.85 -12.51 2.41
C GLU A 42 5.93 -11.32 2.09
N CYS A 43 4.82 -11.29 2.82
CA CYS A 43 3.98 -10.12 2.98
C CYS A 43 4.80 -9.07 3.75
N GLU A 44 5.62 -8.30 3.05
CA GLU A 44 6.47 -7.28 3.66
C GLU A 44 5.85 -5.89 3.53
N CYS A 45 5.71 -5.20 4.66
CA CYS A 45 5.15 -3.84 4.75
C CYS A 45 6.15 -2.79 5.27
N GLY A 46 7.41 -3.19 5.43
CA GLY A 46 8.50 -2.35 5.95
C GLY A 46 8.51 -2.24 7.47
N GLU A 47 9.50 -1.50 7.99
CA GLU A 47 9.81 -1.34 9.42
C GLU A 47 8.65 -0.75 10.25
N PHE A 48 7.78 0.05 9.63
CA PHE A 48 6.68 0.74 10.32
C PHE A 48 5.34 0.00 10.27
N SER A 49 5.40 -1.31 10.05
CA SER A 49 4.22 -2.18 10.04
C SER A 49 4.15 -3.06 11.29
N GLN A 50 2.94 -3.26 11.78
CA GLN A 50 2.59 -4.19 12.86
C GLN A 50 2.33 -5.58 12.30
N SER A 51 1.62 -5.66 11.18
CA SER A 51 1.29 -6.92 10.51
C SER A 51 1.07 -6.71 9.01
N CYS A 52 1.08 -7.81 8.26
CA CYS A 52 0.79 -7.82 6.85
C CYS A 52 -0.06 -9.03 6.51
N HIS A 53 -1.06 -8.85 5.67
CA HIS A 53 -1.85 -9.92 5.08
C HIS A 53 -2.26 -9.59 3.64
N PHE A 54 -2.83 -10.56 2.94
CA PHE A 54 -3.48 -10.31 1.64
C PHE A 54 -5.00 -10.31 1.83
N ASP A 55 -5.69 -9.36 1.20
CA ASP A 55 -7.15 -9.35 1.15
C ASP A 55 -7.70 -10.45 0.22
N GLU A 56 -9.03 -10.61 0.16
CA GLU A 56 -9.69 -11.61 -0.70
C GLU A 56 -9.40 -11.42 -2.21
N ARG A 57 -8.95 -10.24 -2.62
CA ARG A 57 -8.58 -9.90 -4.00
C ARG A 57 -7.09 -10.11 -4.26
N GLY A 58 -6.33 -10.53 -3.25
CA GLY A 58 -4.88 -10.71 -3.31
C GLY A 58 -4.09 -9.40 -3.21
N ASN A 59 -4.71 -8.29 -2.78
CA ASN A 59 -3.98 -7.05 -2.52
C ASN A 59 -3.27 -7.15 -1.18
N LYS A 60 -2.03 -6.65 -1.14
CA LYS A 60 -1.26 -6.56 0.09
C LYS A 60 -1.87 -5.49 1.00
N VAL A 61 -2.20 -5.85 2.23
CA VAL A 61 -2.74 -4.97 3.28
C VAL A 61 -1.75 -4.94 4.43
N CYS A 62 -1.37 -3.73 4.83
CA CYS A 62 -0.42 -3.45 5.89
C CYS A 62 -1.14 -2.81 7.07
N GLU A 63 -1.05 -3.43 8.24
CA GLU A 63 -1.44 -2.76 9.48
C GLU A 63 -0.25 -1.92 9.94
N CYS A 64 -0.32 -0.60 9.79
CA CYS A 64 0.79 0.30 10.13
C CYS A 64 0.79 0.68 11.62
N LEU A 65 1.96 1.06 12.14
CA LEU A 65 2.09 1.61 13.49
C LEU A 65 1.29 2.93 13.63
N PRO A 66 0.90 3.34 14.85
CA PRO A 66 0.27 4.64 15.07
C PRO A 66 1.11 5.79 14.48
N GLY A 67 0.47 6.69 13.74
CA GLY A 67 1.14 7.77 13.01
C GLY A 67 1.69 7.38 11.64
N TYR A 68 1.49 6.13 11.19
CA TYR A 68 1.86 5.65 9.85
C TYR A 68 0.62 5.16 9.10
N ALA A 69 0.64 5.25 7.77
CA ALA A 69 -0.42 4.76 6.90
C ALA A 69 0.15 4.05 5.68
N GLN A 70 -0.60 3.12 5.13
CA GLN A 70 -0.19 2.36 3.96
C GLN A 70 -0.26 3.23 2.69
N ALA A 71 0.85 3.30 1.95
CA ALA A 71 0.89 3.83 0.59
C ALA A 71 1.82 2.95 -0.25
N ASN A 72 1.47 2.68 -1.51
CA ASN A 72 2.27 1.86 -2.42
C ASN A 72 2.73 0.51 -1.84
N GLY A 73 1.90 -0.12 -0.99
CA GLY A 73 2.22 -1.41 -0.38
C GLY A 73 3.23 -1.36 0.76
N THR A 74 3.51 -0.20 1.35
CA THR A 74 4.42 -0.03 2.48
C THR A 74 3.85 1.01 3.45
N CYS A 75 4.23 0.96 4.73
CA CYS A 75 3.84 1.97 5.71
C CYS A 75 4.75 3.19 5.65
N PHE A 76 4.15 4.38 5.47
CA PHE A 76 4.83 5.67 5.45
C PHE A 76 4.31 6.57 6.56
N GLU A 77 5.16 7.49 7.03
CA GLU A 77 4.79 8.46 8.06
C GLU A 77 3.58 9.30 7.60
N CYS A 78 2.56 9.30 8.44
CA CYS A 78 1.29 9.97 8.22
C CYS A 78 0.93 10.78 9.47
N ASP A 79 1.84 11.68 9.88
CA ASP A 79 1.61 12.56 11.02
C ASP A 79 0.74 13.76 10.61
N CYS A 80 -0.45 13.85 11.21
CA CYS A 80 -1.39 14.96 11.05
C CYS A 80 -1.40 15.92 12.26
N GLY A 81 -0.54 15.68 13.25
CA GLY A 81 -0.58 16.34 14.55
C GLY A 81 -1.74 15.87 15.42
N GLU A 82 -2.15 16.72 16.34
CA GLU A 82 -3.28 16.47 17.25
C GLU A 82 -4.64 16.61 16.54
N HIS A 83 -5.71 16.17 17.22
CA HIS A 83 -7.09 16.28 16.73
C HIS A 83 -7.34 15.58 15.40
N VAL A 84 -6.65 14.45 15.20
CA VAL A 84 -6.79 13.55 14.06
C VAL A 84 -7.57 12.30 14.48
N LYS A 85 -8.51 11.88 13.65
CA LYS A 85 -9.19 10.58 13.76
C LYS A 85 -8.42 9.51 13.02
N THR A 86 -8.08 9.78 11.76
CA THR A 86 -7.30 8.88 10.90
C THR A 86 -6.43 9.69 9.94
N CYS A 87 -5.34 9.08 9.46
CA CYS A 87 -4.51 9.61 8.40
C CYS A 87 -4.39 8.56 7.29
N GLU A 88 -4.46 9.01 6.04
CA GLU A 88 -4.38 8.15 4.86
C GLU A 88 -3.68 8.88 3.71
N PHE A 89 -3.33 8.16 2.65
CA PHE A 89 -2.81 8.74 1.42
C PHE A 89 -3.85 8.61 0.31
N ASP A 90 -4.05 9.67 -0.48
CA ASP A 90 -4.88 9.57 -1.68
C ASP A 90 -4.16 8.85 -2.83
N GLN A 91 -4.84 8.68 -3.95
CA GLN A 91 -4.30 7.97 -5.12
C GLN A 91 -3.05 8.64 -5.72
N ASP A 92 -2.88 9.94 -5.49
CA ASP A 92 -1.72 10.71 -5.94
C ASP A 92 -0.58 10.68 -4.89
N GLY A 93 -0.76 9.97 -3.78
CA GLY A 93 0.19 9.90 -2.68
C GLY A 93 0.17 11.14 -1.77
N ASN A 94 -0.85 12.00 -1.85
CA ASN A 94 -0.98 13.13 -0.94
C ASN A 94 -1.59 12.68 0.38
N LYS A 95 -0.96 13.10 1.48
CA LYS A 95 -1.46 12.89 2.82
C LYS A 95 -2.84 13.56 3.01
N LYS A 96 -3.81 12.79 3.50
CA LYS A 96 -5.15 13.22 3.92
C LYS A 96 -5.31 13.00 5.40
N CYS A 97 -5.73 14.05 6.09
CA CYS A 97 -5.97 14.04 7.52
C CYS A 97 -7.48 14.12 7.77
N ASN A 98 -8.04 13.07 8.33
CA ASN A 98 -9.43 13.08 8.79
C ASN A 98 -9.45 13.64 10.21
N CYS A 99 -9.84 14.91 10.33
CA CYS A 99 -9.76 15.64 11.58
C CYS A 99 -11.00 15.47 12.49
N ASP A 100 -10.82 15.81 13.76
CA ASP A 100 -11.90 15.88 14.73
C ASP A 100 -12.92 16.97 14.41
N HIS A 101 -14.06 16.90 15.11
CA HIS A 101 -15.08 17.93 14.99
C HIS A 101 -14.50 19.32 15.32
N LYS A 102 -14.81 20.32 14.48
CA LYS A 102 -14.21 21.68 14.47
C LYS A 102 -12.75 21.77 14.06
N TYR A 103 -12.14 20.71 13.56
CA TYR A 103 -10.80 20.76 12.96
C TYR A 103 -10.90 20.42 11.48
N ALA A 104 -10.01 20.99 10.69
CA ALA A 104 -9.91 20.69 9.27
C ALA A 104 -8.44 20.67 8.83
N GLN A 105 -8.16 19.90 7.78
CA GLN A 105 -6.82 19.79 7.26
C GLN A 105 -6.35 21.12 6.67
N ARG A 106 -5.18 21.60 7.12
CA ARG A 106 -4.47 22.76 6.61
C ARG A 106 -2.98 22.49 6.66
N TYR A 107 -2.25 22.74 5.57
CA TYR A 107 -0.80 22.49 5.49
C TYR A 107 -0.36 21.08 5.94
N GLY A 108 -1.20 20.06 5.69
CA GLY A 108 -0.89 18.69 6.05
C GLY A 108 -1.08 18.34 7.53
N LYS A 109 -1.75 19.19 8.32
CA LYS A 109 -2.11 18.96 9.72
C LYS A 109 -3.55 19.33 10.01
N CYS A 110 -4.10 18.86 11.12
CA CYS A 110 -5.42 19.29 11.59
C CYS A 110 -5.31 20.62 12.35
N GLU A 111 -5.95 21.67 11.83
CA GLU A 111 -6.01 22.99 12.47
C GLU A 111 -7.45 23.35 12.87
N LEU A 112 -7.59 24.18 13.90
CA LEU A 112 -8.90 24.63 14.39
C LEU A 112 -9.67 25.37 13.31
N CYS A 113 -10.78 24.78 12.90
CA CYS A 113 -11.73 25.25 11.91
C CYS A 113 -13.10 25.41 12.58
N ASP A 114 -13.22 26.37 13.50
CA ASP A 114 -14.50 26.68 14.15
C ASP A 114 -15.26 27.76 13.37
N CYS A 115 -16.46 27.42 12.90
CA CYS A 115 -17.38 28.29 12.17
C CYS A 115 -18.61 28.70 12.99
N GLY A 116 -18.58 28.44 14.30
CA GLY A 116 -19.66 28.72 15.23
C GLY A 116 -20.73 27.61 15.25
N LYS A 117 -21.65 27.74 16.21
CA LYS A 117 -22.67 26.72 16.55
C LYS A 117 -23.56 26.30 15.38
N TYR A 118 -23.81 27.20 14.43
CA TYR A 118 -24.75 26.95 13.33
C TYR A 118 -24.09 26.36 12.09
N ALA A 119 -22.76 26.20 12.06
CA ALA A 119 -22.08 25.64 10.91
C ALA A 119 -22.37 24.15 10.75
N ILE A 120 -22.56 23.71 9.50
CA ILE A 120 -22.69 22.30 9.14
C ILE A 120 -21.28 21.67 9.08
N SER A 121 -20.33 22.36 8.46
CA SER A 121 -18.94 21.93 8.38
C SER A 121 -18.00 23.13 8.16
N CYS A 122 -16.70 22.88 8.32
CA CYS A 122 -15.65 23.85 8.08
C CYS A 122 -14.51 23.19 7.30
N TYR A 123 -13.90 23.92 6.37
CA TYR A 123 -12.73 23.48 5.62
C TYR A 123 -11.85 24.67 5.24
N TYR A 124 -10.58 24.40 4.95
CA TYR A 124 -9.70 25.38 4.34
C TYR A 124 -9.72 25.23 2.82
N TYR A 125 -10.03 26.30 2.12
CA TYR A 125 -10.05 26.33 0.65
C TYR A 125 -8.82 27.04 0.08
N TYR A 126 -8.80 27.32 -1.23
CA TYR A 126 -7.70 27.97 -1.95
C TYR A 126 -7.03 29.09 -1.15
N ARG A 127 -5.68 29.12 -1.13
CA ARG A 127 -4.85 30.00 -0.28
C ARG A 127 -5.07 29.83 1.23
N ASN A 128 -5.59 28.68 1.66
CA ASN A 128 -5.77 28.31 3.06
C ASN A 128 -6.70 29.27 3.82
N THR A 129 -7.73 29.77 3.13
CA THR A 129 -8.79 30.58 3.73
C THR A 129 -9.84 29.67 4.37
N LYS A 130 -10.24 29.99 5.61
CA LYS A 130 -11.30 29.27 6.32
C LYS A 130 -12.66 29.49 5.64
N THR A 131 -13.31 28.42 5.23
CA THR A 131 -14.64 28.43 4.61
C THR A 131 -15.62 27.63 5.46
N CYS A 132 -16.79 28.21 5.70
CA CYS A 132 -17.85 27.63 6.51
C CYS A 132 -18.99 27.18 5.61
N PHE A 133 -19.43 25.93 5.77
CA PHE A 133 -20.68 25.50 5.17
C PHE A 133 -21.83 25.84 6.12
N CYS A 134 -22.60 26.86 5.76
CA CYS A 134 -23.70 27.37 6.56
C CYS A 134 -25.04 26.77 6.11
N PRO A 135 -25.97 26.50 7.04
CA PRO A 135 -27.31 26.04 6.72
C PRO A 135 -28.12 27.15 6.03
N TYR A 136 -29.25 26.76 5.43
CA TYR A 136 -30.15 27.69 4.78
C TYR A 136 -30.55 28.85 5.70
N GLY A 137 -30.50 30.09 5.19
CA GLY A 137 -30.79 31.31 5.95
C GLY A 137 -29.63 31.84 6.78
N PHE A 138 -28.43 31.25 6.69
CA PHE A 138 -27.20 31.75 7.29
C PHE A 138 -26.15 32.02 6.21
N THR A 139 -25.24 32.96 6.47
CA THR A 139 -24.10 33.26 5.61
C THR A 139 -22.83 33.44 6.44
N GLN A 140 -21.68 33.18 5.82
CA GLN A 140 -20.39 33.32 6.50
C GLN A 140 -20.05 34.81 6.66
N ARG A 141 -19.93 35.28 7.91
CA ARG A 141 -19.50 36.63 8.27
C ARG A 141 -18.46 36.55 9.37
N ASN A 142 -17.34 37.27 9.21
CA ASN A 142 -16.23 37.27 10.17
C ASN A 142 -15.78 35.86 10.59
N GLY A 143 -15.78 34.92 9.64
CA GLY A 143 -15.34 33.55 9.89
C GLY A 143 -16.32 32.67 10.67
N VAL A 144 -17.60 33.05 10.81
CA VAL A 144 -18.65 32.23 11.43
C VAL A 144 -19.95 32.29 10.62
N CYS A 145 -20.84 31.31 10.80
CA CYS A 145 -22.17 31.34 10.22
C CYS A 145 -23.10 32.25 11.05
N ALA A 146 -23.61 33.30 10.43
CA ALA A 146 -24.53 34.26 11.05
C ALA A 146 -25.74 34.51 10.15
N ARG A 147 -26.85 35.00 10.73
CA ARG A 147 -27.99 35.45 9.93
C ARG A 147 -27.60 36.71 9.12
N PRO A 148 -28.13 36.84 7.89
CA PRO A 148 -27.94 38.02 7.06
C PRO A 148 -28.39 39.32 7.73
#